data_AF-A0A7X6DG18-F1
#
_entry.id   AF-A0A7X6DG18-F1
#
_cell.length_a   1.000
_cell.length_b   1.000
_cell.length_c   1.000
_cell.angle_alpha   90.00
_cell.angle_beta   90.00
_cell.angle_gamma   90.00
#
_symmetry.space_group_name_H-M   'P 1'
#
loop_
_entity.id
_entity.type
_entity.pdbx_description
1 polymer ?
#
loop_
_entity_poly.entity_id
_entity_poly.type
_entity_poly.pdbx_seq_one_letter_code
_entity_poly.pdbx_strand_id
1 'polypeptide(L)'
;MKYSLRKTPSHLHLTYKYGEGSDGVTGRNFTLEVEGQVLTVGIDVTPNFHIRNKSAAAYLDAINLVHNHHKLRSVQCTDNLVRARLIRAWEQVEQPQLRLALDLGERGRYIYAVQPHSLFMGGIQFDVEELVEEQAGQGYAPELAYETQGKHA
;
A
#
# COMPACT_ATOMS: atom_id res chain seq x y z
N MET A 1 11.63 -1.73 -17.28
CA MET A 1 11.99 -0.29 -17.24
C MET A 1 11.44 0.34 -15.97
N LYS A 2 12.11 1.31 -15.34
CA LYS A 2 11.65 1.96 -14.10
C LYS A 2 11.43 3.46 -14.30
N TYR A 3 10.27 3.96 -13.90
CA TYR A 3 9.86 5.36 -14.00
C TYR A 3 9.49 5.95 -12.64
N SER A 4 9.60 7.27 -12.50
CA SER A 4 9.04 7.98 -11.36
C SER A 4 7.64 8.47 -11.72
N LEU A 5 6.64 8.03 -10.98
CA LEU A 5 5.27 8.56 -11.06
C LEU A 5 5.18 9.87 -10.29
N ARG A 6 5.77 9.94 -9.10
CA ARG A 6 5.81 11.14 -8.25
C ARG A 6 6.94 11.04 -7.23
N LYS A 7 7.66 12.14 -6.99
CA LYS A 7 8.71 12.19 -5.95
C LYS A 7 8.20 12.73 -4.61
N THR A 8 7.34 13.74 -4.67
CA THR A 8 6.81 14.41 -3.47
C THR A 8 5.82 13.52 -2.71
N PRO A 9 5.65 13.76 -1.40
CA PRO A 9 4.65 13.04 -0.61
C PRO A 9 3.23 13.20 -1.15
N SER A 10 2.38 12.20 -0.90
CA SER A 10 0.94 12.21 -1.12
C SER A 10 0.25 11.38 -0.04
N HIS A 11 -0.91 11.83 0.41
CA HIS A 11 -1.74 11.05 1.34
C HIS A 11 -2.25 9.78 0.67
N LEU A 12 -2.31 8.71 1.45
CA LEU A 12 -2.90 7.44 1.07
C LEU A 12 -4.13 7.20 1.95
N HIS A 13 -5.21 6.77 1.32
CA HIS A 13 -6.37 6.26 2.03
C HIS A 13 -6.38 4.74 1.94
N LEU A 14 -6.32 4.07 3.09
CA LEU A 14 -6.27 2.62 3.22
C LEU A 14 -7.63 2.12 3.70
N THR A 15 -8.21 1.13 3.03
CA THR A 15 -9.42 0.45 3.49
C THR A 15 -9.11 -1.00 3.83
N TYR A 16 -9.68 -1.52 4.92
CA TYR A 16 -9.51 -2.90 5.36
C TYR A 16 -10.82 -3.69 5.29
N LYS A 17 -10.75 -5.02 5.21
CA LYS A 17 -11.93 -5.90 5.07
C LYS A 17 -12.94 -5.82 6.24
N TYR A 18 -12.47 -5.55 7.46
CA TYR A 18 -13.30 -5.60 8.69
C TYR A 18 -13.04 -4.45 9.66
N GLY A 19 -12.49 -3.33 9.18
CA GLY A 19 -12.11 -2.21 10.04
C GLY A 19 -12.36 -0.86 9.38
N GLU A 20 -12.19 0.20 10.17
CA GLU A 20 -12.25 1.57 9.68
C GLU A 20 -11.08 1.85 8.72
N GLY A 21 -11.34 2.72 7.74
CA GLY A 21 -10.28 3.21 6.85
C GLY A 21 -9.26 4.05 7.61
N SER A 22 -8.06 4.14 7.06
CA SER A 22 -6.98 5.00 7.56
C SER A 22 -6.64 6.04 6.50
N ASP A 23 -6.42 7.29 6.91
CA ASP A 23 -6.03 8.40 6.04
C ASP A 23 -4.75 9.12 6.53
N GLY A 24 -4.16 8.66 7.62
CA GLY A 24 -2.94 9.22 8.19
C GLY A 24 -1.66 8.84 7.46
N VAL A 25 -1.67 7.77 6.66
CA VAL A 25 -0.46 7.29 5.97
C VAL A 25 -0.10 8.19 4.79
N THR A 26 1.17 8.58 4.72
CA THR A 26 1.71 9.32 3.58
C THR A 26 2.67 8.44 2.77
N GLY A 27 2.43 8.32 1.48
CA GLY A 27 3.36 7.70 0.53
C GLY A 27 4.30 8.73 -0.09
N ARG A 28 5.52 8.32 -0.45
CA ARG A 28 6.44 9.12 -1.28
C ARG A 28 7.14 8.24 -2.30
N ASN A 29 7.95 8.85 -3.17
CA ASN A 29 8.76 8.14 -4.16
C ASN A 29 7.95 7.10 -4.96
N PHE A 30 6.78 7.50 -5.45
CA PHE A 30 5.93 6.65 -6.28
C PHE A 30 6.71 6.32 -7.55
N THR A 31 6.94 5.03 -7.76
CA THR A 31 7.67 4.49 -8.90
C THR A 31 6.79 3.51 -9.66
N LEU A 32 7.14 3.29 -10.92
CA LEU A 32 6.52 2.28 -11.76
C LEU A 32 7.63 1.44 -12.40
N GLU A 33 7.64 0.16 -12.09
CA GLU A 33 8.49 -0.83 -12.75
C GLU A 33 7.65 -1.60 -13.77
N VAL A 34 8.15 -1.74 -15.00
CA VAL A 34 7.49 -2.44 -16.10
C VAL A 34 8.36 -3.60 -16.54
N GLU A 35 7.83 -4.81 -16.42
CA GLU A 35 8.49 -6.08 -16.74
C GLU A 35 7.55 -6.94 -17.61
N GLY A 36 7.74 -6.88 -18.92
CA GLY A 36 6.82 -7.51 -19.87
C GLY A 36 5.42 -6.92 -19.71
N GLN A 37 4.47 -7.76 -19.30
CA GLN A 37 3.07 -7.38 -19.08
C GLN A 37 2.78 -6.90 -17.66
N VAL A 38 3.74 -7.02 -16.74
CA VAL A 38 3.56 -6.69 -15.33
C VAL A 38 4.02 -5.27 -15.05
N LEU A 39 3.11 -4.47 -14.51
CA LEU A 39 3.36 -3.12 -14.02
C LEU A 39 3.34 -3.17 -12.49
N THR A 40 4.44 -2.78 -11.84
CA THR A 40 4.52 -2.71 -10.37
C THR A 40 4.64 -1.26 -9.93
N VAL A 41 3.60 -0.76 -9.27
CA VAL A 41 3.61 0.55 -8.60
C VAL A 41 4.30 0.39 -7.25
N GLY A 42 5.44 1.04 -7.06
CA GLY A 42 6.14 1.08 -5.77
C GLY A 42 5.84 2.36 -5.00
N ILE A 43 5.52 2.25 -3.72
CA ILE A 43 5.28 3.38 -2.81
C ILE A 43 6.12 3.21 -1.54
N ASP A 44 6.95 4.21 -1.24
CA ASP A 44 7.70 4.27 0.01
C ASP A 44 6.84 4.89 1.11
N VAL A 45 6.53 4.10 2.14
CA VAL A 45 5.80 4.53 3.35
C VAL A 45 6.69 4.56 4.59
N THR A 46 7.99 4.31 4.45
CA THR A 46 8.98 4.34 5.54
C THR A 46 8.96 5.62 6.38
N PRO A 47 8.77 6.84 5.82
CA PRO A 47 8.78 8.08 6.61
C PRO A 47 7.77 8.13 7.75
N ASN A 48 6.66 7.40 7.63
CA ASN A 48 5.63 7.36 8.67
C ASN A 48 6.18 6.77 9.99
N PHE A 49 7.24 5.96 9.94
CA PHE A 49 7.90 5.39 11.12
C PHE A 49 8.96 6.30 11.75
N HIS A 50 9.47 7.28 11.01
CA HIS A 50 10.51 8.21 11.47
C HIS A 50 9.96 9.40 12.27
N ILE A 51 8.64 9.47 12.44
CA ILE A 51 7.99 10.51 13.23
C ILE A 51 8.39 10.35 14.70
N ARG A 52 8.80 11.46 15.34
CA ARG A 52 9.18 11.48 16.76
C ARG A 52 8.00 11.18 17.67
N ASN A 53 6.85 11.78 17.38
CA ASN A 53 5.63 11.55 18.14
C ASN A 53 4.98 10.22 17.72
N LYS A 54 5.07 9.21 18.58
CA LYS A 54 4.48 7.87 18.35
C LYS A 54 2.96 7.82 18.58
N SER A 55 2.37 8.89 19.10
CA SER A 55 0.91 9.04 19.17
C SER A 55 0.32 9.73 17.93
N ALA A 56 1.15 10.12 16.96
CA ALA A 56 0.66 10.75 15.73
C ALA A 56 -0.10 9.73 14.87
N ALA A 57 -1.22 10.16 14.27
CA ALA A 57 -2.05 9.32 13.41
C ALA A 57 -1.24 8.59 12.32
N ALA A 58 -0.35 9.31 11.62
CA ALA A 58 0.51 8.73 10.59
C ALA A 58 1.39 7.56 11.10
N TYR A 59 1.90 7.64 12.33
CA TYR A 59 2.68 6.55 12.92
C TYR A 59 1.79 5.37 13.29
N LEU A 60 0.67 5.64 13.98
CA LEU A 60 -0.27 4.59 14.43
C LEU A 60 -0.88 3.85 13.25
N ASP A 61 -1.26 4.57 12.20
CA ASP A 61 -1.81 4.01 10.98
C ASP A 61 -0.78 3.19 10.19
N ALA A 62 0.48 3.62 10.16
CA ALA A 62 1.54 2.85 9.52
C ALA A 62 1.86 1.56 10.31
N ILE A 63 1.79 1.58 11.65
CA ILE A 63 1.87 0.37 12.47
C ILE A 63 0.66 -0.54 12.23
N ASN A 64 -0.53 0.04 12.14
CA ASN A 64 -1.75 -0.69 11.83
C ASN A 64 -1.66 -1.38 10.46
N LEU A 65 -1.06 -0.71 9.46
CA LEU A 65 -0.77 -1.29 8.16
C LEU A 65 0.15 -2.51 8.27
N VAL A 66 1.24 -2.45 9.06
CA VAL A 66 2.12 -3.63 9.29
C VAL A 66 1.31 -4.80 9.85
N HIS A 67 0.45 -4.55 10.83
CA HIS A 67 -0.29 -5.60 11.54
C HIS A 67 -1.43 -6.20 10.71
N ASN A 68 -2.09 -5.35 9.91
CA ASN A 68 -3.32 -5.69 9.19
C ASN A 68 -3.14 -5.70 7.67
N HIS A 69 -1.91 -5.79 7.18
CA HIS A 69 -1.58 -5.80 5.75
C HIS A 69 -2.37 -6.89 4.98
N HIS A 70 -2.52 -8.09 5.55
CA HIS A 70 -3.31 -9.20 4.98
C HIS A 70 -4.82 -8.91 4.91
N LYS A 71 -5.31 -7.90 5.64
CA LYS A 71 -6.71 -7.44 5.59
C LYS A 71 -6.89 -6.24 4.67
N LEU A 72 -5.84 -5.73 4.04
CA LEU A 72 -5.90 -4.58 3.15
C LEU A 72 -6.82 -4.91 1.97
N ARG A 73 -7.77 -4.01 1.71
CA ARG A 73 -8.78 -4.13 0.65
C ARG A 73 -8.53 -3.15 -0.47
N SER A 74 -8.13 -1.93 -0.15
CA SER A 74 -7.77 -0.95 -1.17
C SER A 74 -6.78 0.08 -0.66
N VAL A 75 -6.01 0.63 -1.59
CA VAL A 75 -5.13 1.78 -1.39
C VAL A 75 -5.51 2.86 -2.39
N GLN A 76 -5.94 4.01 -1.90
CA GLN A 76 -6.31 5.14 -2.72
C GLN A 76 -5.27 6.25 -2.59
N CYS A 77 -4.89 6.81 -3.74
CA CYS A 77 -4.05 8.00 -3.85
C CYS A 77 -4.82 9.02 -4.69
N THR A 78 -5.19 10.15 -4.09
CA THR A 78 -5.97 11.21 -4.77
C THR A 78 -5.14 12.05 -5.74
N ASP A 79 -3.87 11.67 -5.97
CA ASP A 79 -2.96 12.42 -6.80
C ASP A 79 -3.17 12.15 -8.30
N ASN A 80 -3.54 13.21 -9.02
CA ASN A 80 -3.80 13.16 -10.46
C ASN A 80 -2.56 12.88 -11.30
N LEU A 81 -1.36 13.25 -10.84
CA LEU A 81 -0.14 13.02 -11.59
C LEU A 81 0.24 11.54 -11.58
N VAL A 82 0.09 10.87 -10.44
CA VAL A 82 0.25 9.41 -10.33
C VAL A 82 -0.71 8.71 -11.28
N ARG A 83 -2.01 9.05 -11.25
CA ARG A 83 -3.01 8.49 -12.16
C ARG A 83 -2.61 8.68 -13.62
N ALA A 84 -2.37 9.91 -14.06
CA ALA A 84 -2.13 10.22 -15.46
C ALA A 84 -0.90 9.48 -16.02
N ARG A 85 0.17 9.38 -15.23
CA ARG A 85 1.40 8.66 -15.63
C ARG A 85 1.20 7.16 -15.64
N LEU A 86 0.42 6.60 -14.72
CA LEU A 86 0.11 5.17 -14.72
C LEU A 86 -0.75 4.79 -15.92
N ILE A 87 -1.82 5.54 -16.22
CA ILE A 87 -2.67 5.30 -17.40
C ILE A 87 -1.83 5.28 -18.68
N ARG A 88 -0.94 6.27 -18.84
CA ARG A 88 -0.06 6.33 -20.02
C ARG A 88 0.82 5.10 -20.17
N ALA A 89 1.34 4.55 -19.07
CA ALA A 89 2.15 3.34 -19.10
C ALA A 89 1.31 2.08 -19.32
N TRP A 90 0.11 2.04 -18.74
CA TRP A 90 -0.87 0.96 -18.90
C TRP A 90 -1.27 0.75 -20.36
N GLU A 91 -1.54 1.85 -21.07
CA GLU A 91 -1.92 1.83 -22.50
C GLU A 91 -0.79 1.35 -23.43
N GLN A 92 0.46 1.34 -22.96
CA GLN A 92 1.62 0.91 -23.74
C GLN A 92 1.93 -0.57 -23.62
N VAL A 93 1.22 -1.29 -22.74
CA VAL A 93 1.45 -2.69 -22.44
C VAL A 93 0.24 -3.48 -22.91
N GLU A 94 0.47 -4.55 -23.67
CA GLU A 94 -0.61 -5.45 -24.08
C GLU A 94 -0.99 -6.36 -22.91
N GLN A 95 -2.30 -6.42 -22.60
CA GLN A 95 -2.85 -7.21 -21.47
C GLN A 95 -2.13 -6.94 -20.13
N PRO A 96 -2.13 -5.67 -19.67
CA PRO A 96 -1.37 -5.27 -18.49
C PRO A 96 -1.92 -5.91 -17.22
N GLN A 97 -1.01 -6.34 -16.35
CA GLN A 97 -1.29 -6.79 -14.99
C GLN A 97 -0.70 -5.79 -14.00
N LEU A 98 -1.45 -5.41 -12.97
CA LEU A 98 -0.99 -4.43 -11.98
C LEU A 98 -0.59 -5.11 -10.67
N ARG A 99 0.54 -4.65 -10.14
CA ARG A 99 0.96 -4.93 -8.78
C ARG A 99 1.17 -3.64 -8.01
N LEU A 100 0.94 -3.70 -6.71
CA LEU A 100 1.23 -2.63 -5.77
C LEU A 100 2.26 -3.12 -4.76
N ALA A 101 3.42 -2.49 -4.71
CA ALA A 101 4.45 -2.72 -3.71
C ALA A 101 4.44 -1.58 -2.69
N LEU A 102 4.16 -1.91 -1.42
CA LEU A 102 4.31 -1.00 -0.29
C LEU A 102 5.64 -1.31 0.40
N ASP A 103 6.53 -0.32 0.47
CA ASP A 103 7.84 -0.43 1.12
C ASP A 103 7.81 0.27 2.48
N LEU A 104 7.95 -0.53 3.54
CA LEU A 104 7.91 -0.11 4.93
C LEU A 104 9.33 -0.06 5.55
N GLY A 105 10.37 -0.14 4.72
CA GLY A 105 11.77 -0.17 5.14
C GLY A 105 12.09 -1.43 5.95
N GLU A 106 12.69 -1.25 7.12
CA GLU A 106 13.08 -2.36 8.01
C GLU A 106 11.90 -3.19 8.51
N ARG A 107 10.66 -2.67 8.39
CA ARG A 107 9.43 -3.35 8.81
C ARG A 107 8.89 -4.31 7.74
N GLY A 108 9.44 -4.27 6.54
CA GLY A 108 9.13 -5.21 5.48
C GLY A 108 8.63 -4.55 4.21
N ARG A 109 8.28 -5.41 3.25
CA ARG A 109 7.74 -5.02 1.95
C ARG A 109 6.63 -5.99 1.56
N TYR A 110 5.51 -5.45 1.13
CA TYR A 110 4.34 -6.24 0.73
C TYR A 110 3.98 -5.91 -0.72
N ILE A 111 3.84 -6.94 -1.55
CA ILE A 111 3.46 -6.82 -2.96
C ILE A 111 2.10 -7.49 -3.15
N TYR A 112 1.16 -6.75 -3.72
CA TYR A 112 -0.20 -7.20 -3.99
C TYR A 112 -0.47 -7.22 -5.48
N ALA A 113 -1.30 -8.17 -5.94
CA ALA A 113 -2.00 -8.02 -7.21
C ALA A 113 -3.21 -7.10 -6.97
N VAL A 114 -3.43 -6.16 -7.89
CA VAL A 114 -4.46 -5.13 -7.72
C VAL A 114 -5.19 -4.83 -9.02
N GLN A 115 -6.44 -4.37 -8.90
CA GLN A 115 -7.15 -3.71 -9.99
C GLN A 115 -7.08 -2.19 -9.85
N PRO A 116 -6.72 -1.45 -10.92
CA PRO A 116 -6.79 0.00 -10.90
C PRO A 116 -8.24 0.46 -11.10
N HIS A 117 -8.72 1.32 -10.21
CA HIS A 117 -9.97 2.04 -10.35
C HIS A 117 -9.71 3.56 -10.40
N SER A 118 -10.05 4.20 -11.52
CA SER A 118 -9.94 5.66 -11.62
C SER A 118 -11.03 6.35 -10.83
N LEU A 119 -10.65 7.31 -9.99
CA LEU A 119 -11.59 8.02 -9.14
C LEU A 119 -12.17 9.24 -9.86
N PHE A 120 -13.49 9.43 -9.72
CA PHE A 120 -14.25 10.50 -10.37
C PHE A 120 -13.67 11.90 -10.10
N MET A 121 -13.29 12.18 -8.84
CA MET A 121 -12.78 13.50 -8.43
C MET A 121 -11.28 13.69 -8.65
N GLY A 122 -10.55 12.66 -9.07
CA GLY A 122 -9.09 12.72 -9.14
C GLY A 122 -8.40 11.55 -8.45
N GLY A 123 -7.27 11.13 -9.03
CA GLY A 123 -6.45 10.06 -8.49
C GLY A 123 -6.94 8.65 -8.82
N ILE A 124 -6.34 7.68 -8.14
CA ILE A 124 -6.47 6.26 -8.43
C ILE A 124 -6.62 5.46 -7.14
N GLN A 125 -7.47 4.44 -7.20
CA GLN A 125 -7.58 3.40 -6.19
C GLN A 125 -7.00 2.10 -6.75
N PHE A 126 -6.28 1.38 -5.90
CA PHE A 126 -5.79 0.05 -6.14
C PHE A 126 -6.60 -0.89 -5.27
N ASP A 127 -7.52 -1.64 -5.87
CA ASP A 127 -8.29 -2.67 -5.19
C ASP A 127 -7.44 -3.92 -5.07
N VAL A 128 -7.20 -4.37 -3.84
CA VAL A 128 -6.35 -5.53 -3.53
C VAL A 128 -7.11 -6.81 -3.85
N GLU A 129 -6.55 -7.62 -4.74
CA GLU A 129 -7.06 -8.94 -5.08
C GLU A 129 -6.41 -10.00 -4.20
N GLU A 130 -5.07 -10.02 -4.17
CA GLU A 130 -4.28 -11.00 -3.42
C GLU A 130 -2.91 -10.44 -3.02
N LEU A 131 -2.33 -11.03 -1.97
CA LEU A 131 -0.94 -10.83 -1.58
C LEU A 131 -0.06 -11.76 -2.42
N VAL A 132 0.87 -11.19 -3.19
CA VAL A 132 1.76 -11.90 -4.12
C VAL A 132 3.10 -12.21 -3.46
N GLU A 133 3.68 -11.25 -2.75
CA GLU A 133 4.97 -11.40 -2.08
C GLU A 133 4.97 -10.67 -0.75
N GLU A 134 5.57 -11.30 0.25
CA GLU A 134 5.81 -10.73 1.57
C GLU A 134 7.27 -10.91 1.94
N GLN A 135 7.93 -9.78 2.24
CA GLN A 135 9.25 -9.75 2.83
C GLN A 135 9.09 -9.18 4.24
N ALA A 136 9.05 -10.06 5.25
CA ALA A 136 8.91 -9.66 6.63
C ALA A 136 10.16 -8.87 7.11
N GLY A 137 9.93 -7.83 7.91
CA GLY A 137 10.99 -7.05 8.52
C GLY A 137 11.79 -7.83 9.58
N GLN A 138 13.09 -7.52 9.71
CA GLN A 138 13.93 -8.08 10.77
C GLN A 138 13.49 -7.48 12.13
N GLY A 139 12.80 -8.28 12.95
CA GLY A 139 12.37 -7.89 14.31
C GLY A 139 10.86 -7.80 14.53
N TYR A 140 10.04 -8.15 13.53
CA TYR A 140 8.59 -8.27 13.72
C TYR A 140 8.21 -9.74 13.96
N ALA A 141 8.05 -10.11 15.23
CA ALA A 141 7.36 -11.35 15.60
C ALA A 141 5.85 -11.04 15.64
N PRO A 142 5.00 -11.68 14.80
CA PRO A 142 3.57 -11.53 14.94
C PRO A 142 3.17 -12.19 16.25
N GLU A 143 2.88 -11.40 17.27
CA GLU A 143 2.29 -11.91 18.49
C GLU A 143 0.86 -12.34 18.15
N LEU A 144 0.71 -13.63 17.86
CA LEU A 144 -0.56 -14.31 17.59
C LEU A 144 -1.42 -14.24 18.85
N ALA A 145 -2.17 -13.15 19.03
CA ALA A 145 -3.26 -13.08 19.98
C ALA A 145 -4.47 -13.86 19.43
N TYR A 146 -4.37 -15.19 19.43
CA TYR A 146 -5.53 -16.08 19.49
C TYR A 146 -5.77 -16.43 20.96
N GLU A 147 -6.29 -15.50 21.75
CA GLU A 147 -6.99 -15.90 22.97
C GLU A 147 -8.35 -16.45 22.58
N THR A 148 -8.43 -17.77 22.69
CA THR A 148 -9.57 -18.61 22.38
C THR A 148 -10.71 -18.30 23.34
N GLN A 149 -11.92 -18.20 22.80
CA GLN A 149 -13.17 -18.17 23.54
C GLN A 149 -13.28 -19.37 24.51
N GLY A 150 -13.91 -19.12 25.66
CA GLY A 150 -14.86 -20.06 26.27
C GLY A 150 -14.30 -21.04 27.30
N LYS A 151 -14.46 -20.70 28.59
CA LYS A 151 -14.82 -21.71 29.59
C LYS A 151 -16.04 -21.26 30.37
N HIS A 152 -17.07 -22.08 30.19
CA HIS A 152 -18.31 -22.20 30.94
C HIS A 152 -18.23 -21.82 32.42
N ALA A 153 -19.26 -21.11 32.87
CA ALA A 153 -19.88 -21.30 34.18
C ALA A 153 -21.34 -21.68 33.94
#